data_AF-A0A7C1R8R3-F1
#
_entry.id   AF-A0A7C1R8R3-F1
#
_cell.length_a   1.000
_cell.length_b   1.000
_cell.length_c   1.000
_cell.angle_alpha   90.00
_cell.angle_beta   90.00
_cell.angle_gamma   90.00
#
_symmetry.space_group_name_H-M   'P 1'
#
loop_
_entity.id
_entity.type
_entity.pdbx_description
1 polymer ?
#
loop_
_entity_poly.entity_id
_entity_poly.type
_entity_poly.pdbx_seq_one_letter_code
_entity_poly.pdbx_strand_id
1 'polypeptide(L)'
;MKRNYFTNLLTILVFFLFLSTSFGKTTGTEKKSPLSTPRMAAASVATDGEIYVIGGITKQGKFSSLIEKYNPSTDKWSKETSMPAPISMAAAIALGKKIYVLGGRNRSGIVNKLEIYDTESKSWKKGKPMPISRWYHMATAYNQKIYVIGGISGTGGSRKALTKVEI
;
A
#
# COMPACT_ATOMS: atom_id res chain seq x y z
N MET A 1 45.21 -45.77 -45.97
CA MET A 1 43.95 -45.18 -45.44
C MET A 1 44.32 -43.81 -44.85
N LYS A 2 44.00 -42.66 -45.48
CA LYS A 2 42.75 -41.84 -45.35
C LYS A 2 42.34 -41.67 -43.87
N ARG A 3 42.13 -40.50 -43.22
CA ARG A 3 41.83 -39.11 -43.61
C ARG A 3 42.06 -38.14 -42.41
N ASN A 4 42.45 -36.89 -42.74
CA ASN A 4 42.06 -35.57 -42.21
C ASN A 4 42.52 -35.02 -40.84
N TYR A 5 43.23 -33.88 -40.93
CA TYR A 5 43.35 -32.78 -39.98
C TYR A 5 42.09 -31.85 -40.04
N PHE A 6 41.88 -31.02 -39.00
CA PHE A 6 40.89 -29.92 -38.81
C PHE A 6 39.50 -30.26 -38.22
N THR A 7 39.04 -29.39 -37.28
CA THR A 7 37.81 -29.35 -36.44
C THR A 7 37.97 -30.03 -35.06
N ASN A 8 37.93 -29.38 -33.88
CA ASN A 8 37.37 -28.11 -33.44
C ASN A 8 38.18 -27.51 -32.27
N LEU A 9 38.93 -26.45 -32.55
CA LEU A 9 38.96 -25.28 -31.67
C LEU A 9 37.49 -24.84 -31.53
N LEU A 10 36.99 -24.61 -30.30
CA LEU A 10 35.59 -24.27 -29.96
C LEU A 10 34.69 -25.48 -29.61
N THR A 11 34.80 -25.96 -28.37
CA THR A 11 33.64 -26.55 -27.68
C THR A 11 33.63 -26.08 -26.21
N ILE A 12 33.08 -24.87 -26.01
CA ILE A 12 32.16 -24.53 -24.90
C ILE A 12 32.83 -24.60 -23.49
N LEU A 13 33.38 -23.56 -22.86
CA LEU A 13 32.97 -22.15 -22.71
C LEU A 13 31.47 -21.94 -22.47
N VAL A 14 30.79 -22.78 -21.69
CA VAL A 14 29.45 -22.47 -21.16
C VAL A 14 29.26 -23.17 -19.79
N PHE A 15 28.61 -22.45 -18.87
CA PHE A 15 28.07 -22.88 -17.58
C PHE A 15 28.97 -22.80 -16.35
N PHE A 16 29.42 -21.58 -16.01
CA PHE A 16 29.15 -21.03 -14.66
C PHE A 16 29.08 -19.50 -14.74
N LEU A 17 28.12 -19.00 -15.53
CA LEU A 17 27.56 -17.68 -15.29
C LEU A 17 26.66 -17.80 -14.06
N PHE A 18 27.26 -17.68 -12.87
CA PHE A 18 26.51 -17.12 -11.77
C PHE A 18 26.20 -15.68 -12.19
N LEU A 19 25.02 -15.45 -12.77
CA LEU A 19 24.40 -14.14 -12.65
C LEU A 19 24.20 -13.94 -11.15
N SER A 20 25.18 -13.32 -10.51
CA SER A 20 24.86 -12.55 -9.33
C SER A 20 23.88 -11.49 -9.83
N THR A 21 22.59 -11.72 -9.62
CA THR A 21 21.65 -10.63 -9.58
C THR A 21 22.12 -9.78 -8.42
N SER A 22 22.94 -8.78 -8.72
CA SER A 22 23.14 -7.64 -7.86
C SER A 22 21.73 -7.10 -7.60
N PHE A 23 21.19 -7.38 -6.42
CA PHE A 23 20.15 -6.53 -5.87
C PHE A 23 20.83 -5.17 -5.75
N GLY A 24 20.56 -4.30 -6.73
CA GLY A 24 21.11 -2.97 -6.77
C GLY A 24 20.86 -2.33 -5.42
N LYS A 25 21.91 -2.21 -4.62
CA LYS A 25 21.87 -1.53 -3.33
C LYS A 25 21.84 -0.05 -3.66
N THR A 26 20.67 0.44 -4.08
CA THR A 26 20.45 1.86 -4.27
C THR A 26 20.31 2.48 -2.89
N THR A 27 21.42 2.94 -2.34
CA THR A 27 21.44 3.84 -1.20
C THR A 27 21.02 5.23 -1.68
N GLY A 28 19.75 5.39 -2.06
CA GLY A 28 19.26 6.65 -2.62
C GLY A 28 17.83 6.59 -3.13
N THR A 29 17.24 7.75 -3.38
CA THR A 29 15.92 7.88 -3.97
C THR A 29 16.00 7.78 -5.50
N GLU A 30 15.11 6.99 -6.10
CA GLU A 30 14.95 6.89 -7.55
C GLU A 30 13.59 7.46 -7.98
N LYS A 31 13.53 8.13 -9.14
CA LYS A 31 12.27 8.57 -9.73
C LYS A 31 11.56 7.36 -10.35
N LYS A 32 10.33 7.10 -9.89
CA LYS A 32 9.43 6.06 -10.42
C LYS A 32 8.22 6.66 -11.14
N SER A 33 7.44 5.82 -11.80
CA SER A 33 6.23 6.24 -12.49
C SER A 33 5.26 6.95 -11.54
N PRO A 34 4.67 8.09 -11.95
CA PRO A 34 3.82 8.89 -11.08
C PRO A 34 2.48 8.19 -10.84
N LEU A 35 1.92 8.40 -9.64
CA LEU A 35 0.55 8.02 -9.31
C LEU A 35 -0.44 8.58 -10.34
N SER A 36 -1.38 7.77 -10.81
CA SER A 36 -2.27 8.17 -11.92
C SER A 36 -3.24 9.27 -11.51
N THR A 37 -3.71 9.25 -10.25
CA THR A 37 -4.54 10.33 -9.69
C THR A 37 -3.80 11.07 -8.57
N PRO A 38 -3.27 12.28 -8.83
CA PRO A 38 -2.60 13.09 -7.81
C PRO A 38 -3.50 13.37 -6.61
N ARG A 39 -3.02 13.02 -5.42
CA ARG A 39 -3.74 13.22 -4.16
C ARG A 39 -2.79 13.29 -2.96
N MET A 40 -3.21 14.04 -1.94
CA MET A 40 -2.53 14.12 -0.65
C MET A 40 -3.32 13.38 0.43
N ALA A 41 -2.70 13.14 1.58
CA ALA A 41 -3.35 12.54 2.74
C ALA A 41 -4.06 11.20 2.46
N ALA A 42 -3.57 10.47 1.46
CA ALA A 42 -3.93 9.08 1.20
C ALA A 42 -3.19 8.17 2.19
N ALA A 43 -3.76 7.01 2.49
CA ALA A 43 -3.04 5.95 3.18
C ALA A 43 -2.21 5.16 2.17
N SER A 44 -1.07 4.61 2.59
CA SER A 44 -0.32 3.64 1.81
C SER A 44 -0.05 2.36 2.60
N VAL A 45 0.01 1.22 1.91
CA VAL A 45 0.33 -0.07 2.52
C VAL A 45 0.93 -1.00 1.47
N ALA A 46 1.92 -1.80 1.86
CA ALA A 46 2.50 -2.83 1.00
C ALA A 46 1.95 -4.20 1.39
N THR A 47 1.53 -4.99 0.41
CA THR A 47 1.17 -6.40 0.57
C THR A 47 1.24 -7.12 -0.78
N ASP A 48 1.49 -8.42 -0.76
CA ASP A 48 1.50 -9.26 -1.96
C ASP A 48 2.46 -8.75 -3.08
N GLY A 49 3.60 -8.17 -2.68
CA GLY A 49 4.59 -7.60 -3.60
C GLY A 49 4.16 -6.28 -4.26
N GLU A 50 2.99 -5.75 -3.92
CA GLU A 50 2.45 -4.51 -4.47
C GLU A 50 2.32 -3.43 -3.39
N ILE A 51 2.23 -2.16 -3.82
CA ILE A 51 2.01 -1.01 -2.93
C ILE A 51 0.67 -0.38 -3.27
N TYR A 52 -0.22 -0.29 -2.30
CA TYR A 52 -1.56 0.27 -2.45
C TYR A 52 -1.61 1.69 -1.90
N VAL A 53 -2.26 2.61 -2.62
CA VAL A 53 -2.55 3.98 -2.20
C VAL A 53 -4.05 4.18 -2.15
N ILE A 54 -4.57 4.50 -0.96
CA ILE A 54 -5.99 4.40 -0.64
C ILE A 54 -6.54 5.75 -0.19
N GLY A 55 -7.63 6.17 -0.83
CA GLY A 55 -8.32 7.42 -0.52
C GLY A 55 -7.43 8.65 -0.71
N GLY A 56 -7.60 9.64 0.16
CA GLY A 56 -6.91 10.92 0.12
C GLY A 56 -7.77 12.06 -0.38
N ILE A 57 -7.14 13.20 -0.66
CA ILE A 57 -7.75 14.42 -1.15
C ILE A 57 -7.13 14.74 -2.51
N THR A 58 -7.96 14.77 -3.56
CA THR A 58 -7.49 15.07 -4.92
C THR A 58 -7.10 16.54 -5.06
N LYS A 59 -6.46 16.89 -6.19
CA LYS A 59 -6.12 18.29 -6.53
C LYS A 59 -7.32 19.26 -6.43
N GLN A 60 -8.54 18.78 -6.65
CA GLN A 60 -9.78 19.57 -6.55
C GLN A 60 -10.32 19.70 -5.11
N GLY A 61 -9.57 19.25 -4.09
CA GLY A 61 -10.01 19.28 -2.70
C GLY A 61 -11.09 18.25 -2.35
N LYS A 62 -11.33 17.26 -3.23
CA LYS A 62 -12.37 16.24 -3.02
C LYS A 62 -11.78 15.03 -2.30
N PHE A 63 -12.46 14.54 -1.27
CA PHE A 63 -12.19 13.21 -0.71
C PHE A 63 -12.32 12.15 -1.81
N SER A 64 -11.37 11.23 -1.88
CA SER A 64 -11.31 10.17 -2.87
C SER A 64 -11.71 8.82 -2.27
N SER A 65 -12.43 8.01 -3.04
CA SER A 65 -12.65 6.58 -2.76
C SER A 65 -11.68 5.68 -3.52
N LEU A 66 -10.79 6.25 -4.33
CA LEU A 66 -9.90 5.48 -5.19
C LEU A 66 -8.89 4.67 -4.39
N ILE A 67 -8.63 3.47 -4.90
CA ILE A 67 -7.47 2.66 -4.57
C ILE A 67 -6.69 2.47 -5.88
N GLU A 68 -5.40 2.77 -5.82
CA GLU A 68 -4.49 2.47 -6.92
C GLU A 68 -3.36 1.63 -6.35
N LYS A 69 -2.95 0.61 -7.09
CA LYS A 69 -1.82 -0.22 -6.73
C LYS A 69 -0.67 0.00 -7.69
N TYR A 70 0.52 -0.04 -7.13
CA TYR A 70 1.79 0.06 -7.83
C TYR A 70 2.48 -1.28 -7.78
N ASN A 71 2.93 -1.74 -8.94
CA ASN A 71 3.74 -2.93 -9.09
C ASN A 71 5.21 -2.49 -9.27
N PRO A 72 6.09 -2.69 -8.26
CA PRO A 72 7.49 -2.25 -8.32
C PRO A 72 8.32 -2.98 -9.39
N SER A 73 7.96 -4.20 -9.78
CA SER A 73 8.72 -4.97 -10.78
C SER A 73 8.47 -4.49 -12.21
N THR A 74 7.35 -3.81 -12.45
CA THR A 74 6.98 -3.28 -13.78
C THR A 74 6.95 -1.75 -13.84
N ASP A 75 7.16 -1.08 -12.70
CA ASP A 75 7.00 0.37 -12.53
C ASP A 75 5.65 0.89 -13.05
N LYS A 76 4.56 0.17 -12.76
CA LYS A 76 3.23 0.51 -13.28
C LYS A 76 2.20 0.65 -12.18
N TRP A 77 1.30 1.60 -12.39
CA TRP A 77 0.09 1.80 -11.59
C TRP A 77 -1.12 1.15 -12.26
N SER A 78 -2.04 0.64 -11.46
CA SER A 78 -3.37 0.20 -11.90
C SER A 78 -4.43 0.58 -10.87
N LYS A 79 -5.66 0.80 -11.34
CA LYS A 79 -6.81 1.08 -10.47
C LYS A 79 -7.39 -0.23 -9.95
N GLU A 80 -7.83 -0.21 -8.71
CA GLU A 80 -8.55 -1.32 -8.08
C GLU A 80 -9.99 -0.91 -7.75
N THR A 81 -10.80 -1.87 -7.28
CA THR A 81 -12.18 -1.63 -6.85
C THR A 81 -12.24 -0.52 -5.81
N SER A 82 -12.94 0.57 -6.10
CA SER A 82 -13.02 1.73 -5.21
C SER A 82 -13.73 1.43 -3.89
N MET A 83 -13.36 2.15 -2.83
CA MET A 83 -14.02 2.06 -1.53
C MET A 83 -15.52 2.41 -1.61
N PRO A 84 -16.35 1.85 -0.72
CA PRO A 84 -17.77 2.21 -0.62
C PRO A 84 -18.00 3.71 -0.30
N ALA A 85 -17.05 4.35 0.40
CA ALA A 85 -17.12 5.76 0.74
C ALA A 85 -15.74 6.44 0.63
N PRO A 86 -15.67 7.69 0.15
CA PRO A 86 -14.43 8.46 0.14
C PRO A 86 -13.88 8.74 1.55
N ILE A 87 -12.56 8.73 1.70
CA ILE A 87 -11.87 8.96 2.97
C ILE A 87 -10.51 9.63 2.74
N SER A 88 -10.03 10.42 3.70
CA SER A 88 -8.63 10.86 3.78
C SER A 88 -8.09 10.71 5.21
N MET A 89 -6.77 10.74 5.37
CA MET A 89 -6.10 10.69 6.68
C MET A 89 -6.48 9.46 7.52
N ALA A 90 -6.85 8.38 6.84
CA ALA A 90 -7.03 7.05 7.41
C ALA A 90 -5.66 6.37 7.56
N ALA A 91 -5.60 5.34 8.41
CA ALA A 91 -4.49 4.39 8.41
C ALA A 91 -4.85 3.17 7.56
N ALA A 92 -3.85 2.54 6.94
CA ALA A 92 -4.02 1.28 6.21
C ALA A 92 -3.01 0.25 6.72
N ILE A 93 -3.46 -0.96 7.03
CA ILE A 93 -2.63 -2.06 7.53
C ILE A 93 -2.95 -3.34 6.77
N ALA A 94 -1.91 -4.08 6.37
CA ALA A 94 -2.07 -5.37 5.73
C ALA A 94 -1.87 -6.51 6.74
N LEU A 95 -2.76 -7.49 6.70
CA LEU A 95 -2.58 -8.81 7.32
C LEU A 95 -2.85 -9.87 6.25
N GLY A 96 -1.77 -10.42 5.69
CA GLY A 96 -1.86 -11.25 4.48
C GLY A 96 -2.48 -10.49 3.31
N LYS A 97 -3.40 -11.12 2.59
CA LYS A 97 -4.12 -10.55 1.42
C LYS A 97 -5.27 -9.60 1.78
N LYS A 98 -5.34 -9.14 3.04
CA LYS A 98 -6.38 -8.21 3.51
C LYS A 98 -5.77 -6.90 3.94
N ILE A 99 -6.33 -5.81 3.42
CA ILE A 99 -5.98 -4.43 3.77
C ILE A 99 -7.12 -3.85 4.62
N TYR A 100 -6.77 -3.40 5.81
CA TYR A 100 -7.67 -2.80 6.80
C TYR A 100 -7.50 -1.28 6.77
N VAL A 101 -8.54 -0.57 6.38
CA VAL A 101 -8.58 0.89 6.31
C VAL A 101 -9.35 1.43 7.50
N LEU A 102 -8.68 2.19 8.35
CA LEU A 102 -9.15 2.55 9.69
C LEU A 102 -9.34 4.06 9.81
N GLY A 103 -10.52 4.47 10.26
CA GLY A 103 -10.85 5.84 10.62
C GLY A 103 -10.69 6.83 9.47
N GLY A 104 -10.11 7.99 9.78
CA GLY A 104 -9.90 9.10 8.87
C GLY A 104 -11.01 10.13 8.91
N ARG A 105 -11.07 10.96 7.87
CA ARG A 105 -12.07 12.01 7.70
C ARG A 105 -12.70 11.95 6.32
N ASN A 106 -13.99 12.21 6.28
CA ASN A 106 -14.74 12.40 5.04
C ASN A 106 -15.65 13.65 5.17
N ARG A 107 -16.59 13.80 4.24
CA ARG A 107 -17.55 14.93 4.24
C ARG A 107 -18.40 15.02 5.51
N SER A 108 -18.65 13.90 6.18
CA SER A 108 -19.41 13.83 7.43
C SER A 108 -18.57 14.14 8.67
N GLY A 109 -17.26 14.31 8.54
CA GLY A 109 -16.34 14.57 9.65
C GLY A 109 -15.38 13.41 9.93
N ILE A 110 -14.86 13.37 11.16
CA ILE A 110 -13.95 12.30 11.61
C ILE A 110 -14.77 11.03 11.86
N VAL A 111 -14.31 9.90 11.33
CA VAL A 111 -15.02 8.62 11.42
C VAL A 111 -14.22 7.55 12.18
N ASN A 112 -14.91 6.53 12.66
CA ASN A 112 -14.33 5.34 13.31
C ASN A 112 -14.49 4.08 12.45
N LYS A 113 -14.79 4.24 11.15
CA LYS A 113 -15.09 3.12 10.26
C LYS A 113 -13.87 2.20 10.08
N LEU A 114 -14.16 0.92 9.88
CA LEU A 114 -13.20 -0.07 9.42
C LEU A 114 -13.75 -0.65 8.12
N GLU A 115 -13.02 -0.48 7.03
CA GLU A 115 -13.30 -1.10 5.73
C GLU A 115 -12.15 -2.06 5.41
N ILE A 116 -12.47 -3.27 4.95
CA ILE A 116 -11.49 -4.32 4.69
C ILE A 116 -11.53 -4.63 3.20
N TYR A 117 -10.42 -4.41 2.50
CA TYR A 117 -10.23 -4.79 1.12
C TYR A 117 -9.50 -6.12 1.03
N ASP A 118 -10.07 -7.05 0.29
CA ASP A 118 -9.48 -8.35 0.01
C ASP A 118 -8.82 -8.29 -1.38
N THR A 119 -7.50 -8.45 -1.43
CA THR A 119 -6.71 -8.26 -2.67
C THR A 119 -6.92 -9.39 -3.68
N GLU A 120 -7.42 -10.54 -3.23
CA GLU A 120 -7.66 -11.72 -4.08
C GLU A 120 -9.02 -11.62 -4.78
N SER A 121 -10.08 -11.41 -4.00
CA SER A 121 -11.44 -11.21 -4.52
C SER A 121 -11.71 -9.81 -5.06
N LYS A 122 -10.81 -8.85 -4.79
CA LYS A 122 -10.93 -7.43 -5.15
C LYS A 122 -12.21 -6.80 -4.64
N SER A 123 -12.64 -7.21 -3.45
CA SER A 123 -13.91 -6.82 -2.85
C SER A 123 -13.72 -6.12 -1.51
N TRP A 124 -14.70 -5.29 -1.15
CA TRP A 124 -14.74 -4.59 0.13
C TRP A 124 -15.73 -5.26 1.07
N LYS A 125 -15.34 -5.36 2.34
CA LYS A 125 -16.21 -5.77 3.44
C LYS A 125 -16.12 -4.74 4.56
N LYS A 126 -17.29 -4.37 5.10
CA LYS A 126 -17.37 -3.57 6.32
C LYS A 126 -16.92 -4.39 7.53
N GLY A 127 -15.95 -3.87 8.28
CA GLY A 127 -15.50 -4.44 9.54
C GLY A 127 -16.22 -3.87 10.76
N LYS A 128 -15.85 -4.35 11.96
CA LYS A 128 -16.29 -3.77 13.23
C LYS A 128 -15.66 -2.37 13.38
N PRO A 129 -16.45 -1.30 13.57
CA PRO A 129 -15.90 0.04 13.76
C PRO A 129 -15.00 0.13 14.99
N MET A 130 -14.01 1.03 14.96
CA MET A 130 -13.20 1.36 16.12
C MET A 130 -14.08 2.00 17.22
N PRO A 131 -13.75 1.83 18.51
CA PRO A 131 -14.48 2.48 19.60
C PRO A 131 -14.49 4.02 19.50
N ILE A 132 -13.41 4.63 18.99
CA ILE A 132 -13.24 6.08 18.92
C ILE A 132 -13.01 6.52 17.47
N SER A 133 -13.73 7.55 17.03
CA SER A 133 -13.49 8.20 15.74
C SER A 133 -12.19 8.99 15.77
N ARG A 134 -11.34 8.77 14.76
CA ARG A 134 -10.02 9.39 14.73
C ARG A 134 -9.46 9.56 13.33
N TRP A 135 -8.66 10.60 13.14
CA TRP A 135 -7.82 10.88 11.97
C TRP A 135 -6.41 11.29 12.43
N TYR A 136 -5.43 11.34 11.52
CA TYR A 136 -4.01 11.58 11.86
C TYR A 136 -3.45 10.63 12.92
N HIS A 137 -4.01 9.42 13.03
CA HIS A 137 -3.50 8.38 13.91
C HIS A 137 -2.49 7.52 13.16
N MET A 138 -1.70 6.76 13.91
CA MET A 138 -0.87 5.69 13.38
C MET A 138 -1.56 4.36 13.60
N ALA A 139 -1.24 3.38 12.78
CA ALA A 139 -1.56 2.00 13.06
C ALA A 139 -0.34 1.12 12.77
N THR A 140 -0.24 -0.02 13.45
CA THR A 140 0.77 -1.04 13.16
C THR A 140 0.20 -2.43 13.40
N ALA A 141 0.76 -3.43 12.74
CA ALA A 141 0.40 -4.83 12.95
C ALA A 141 1.46 -5.52 13.81
N TYR A 142 1.01 -6.31 14.80
CA TYR A 142 1.87 -7.20 15.57
C TYR A 142 1.06 -8.42 16.02
N ASN A 143 1.62 -9.63 15.88
CA ASN A 143 0.95 -10.89 16.23
C ASN A 143 -0.49 -11.01 15.70
N GLN A 144 -0.68 -10.73 14.40
CA GLN A 144 -1.98 -10.78 13.71
C GLN A 144 -3.06 -9.83 14.29
N LYS A 145 -2.65 -8.85 15.09
CA LYS A 145 -3.51 -7.80 15.65
C LYS A 145 -3.10 -6.44 15.11
N ILE A 146 -4.07 -5.54 14.98
CA ILE A 146 -3.86 -4.17 14.54
C ILE A 146 -3.90 -3.28 15.77
N TYR A 147 -2.86 -2.50 15.98
CA TYR A 147 -2.76 -1.54 17.06
C TYR A 147 -2.95 -0.15 16.49
N VAL A 148 -3.95 0.57 16.98
CA VAL A 148 -4.28 1.94 16.54
C VAL A 148 -3.86 2.93 17.62
N ILE A 149 -2.93 3.82 17.28
CA ILE A 149 -2.19 4.63 18.24
C ILE A 149 -2.42 6.12 17.97
N GLY A 150 -2.87 6.82 19.01
CA GLY A 150 -2.98 8.28 19.00
C GLY A 150 -3.98 8.84 17.99
N GLY A 151 -3.64 10.00 17.42
CA GLY A 151 -4.48 10.78 16.52
C GLY A 151 -5.39 11.78 17.22
N ILE A 152 -6.36 12.31 16.48
CA ILE A 152 -7.28 13.35 16.96
C ILE A 152 -8.72 12.86 16.84
N SER A 153 -9.51 13.05 17.89
CA SER A 153 -10.96 12.81 17.90
C SER A 153 -11.75 14.09 18.14
N GLY A 154 -13.06 14.06 17.92
CA GLY A 154 -13.98 15.17 18.19
C GLY A 154 -14.35 16.00 16.96
N THR A 155 -15.25 16.96 17.14
CA THR A 155 -15.76 17.85 16.07
C THR A 155 -15.54 19.31 16.46
N GLY A 156 -15.41 20.19 15.47
CA GLY A 156 -15.30 21.65 15.72
C GLY A 156 -14.16 22.03 16.68
N GLY A 157 -14.48 22.86 17.68
CA GLY A 157 -13.56 23.33 18.73
C GLY A 157 -13.26 22.31 19.84
N SER A 158 -13.86 21.12 19.81
CA SER A 158 -13.70 20.07 20.85
C SER A 158 -12.72 18.98 20.44
N ARG A 159 -11.72 19.30 19.60
CA ARG A 159 -10.72 18.35 19.14
C ARG A 159 -9.79 17.97 20.28
N LYS A 160 -9.61 16.67 20.50
CA LYS A 160 -8.73 16.12 21.54
C LYS A 160 -7.70 15.19 20.93
N ALA A 161 -6.43 15.45 21.25
CA ALA A 161 -5.34 14.52 20.99
C ALA A 161 -5.54 13.26 21.84
N LEU A 162 -5.42 12.10 21.21
CA LEU A 162 -5.55 10.81 21.86
C LEU A 162 -4.16 10.30 22.25
N THR A 163 -4.07 9.70 23.44
CA THR A 163 -2.90 8.94 23.90
C THR A 163 -3.16 7.43 23.90
N LYS A 164 -4.37 7.01 23.48
CA LYS A 164 -4.84 5.63 23.59
C LYS A 164 -4.29 4.75 22.48
N VAL A 165 -3.99 3.51 22.86
CA VAL A 165 -3.77 2.36 21.97
C VAL A 165 -5.05 1.51 21.97
N GLU A 166 -5.58 1.19 20.79
CA GLU A 166 -6.72 0.29 20.61
C GLU A 166 -6.29 -0.95 19.80
N ILE A 167 -6.95 -2.09 20.05
CA ILE A 167 -6.77 -3.38 19.38
C ILE A 167 -8.06 -3.76 18.65
#